data_AF-A0A944C1F6-F1
#
_entry.id   AF-A0A944C1F6-F1
#
_cell.length_a   1.000
_cell.length_b   1.000
_cell.length_c   1.000
_cell.angle_alpha   90.00
_cell.angle_beta   90.00
_cell.angle_gamma   90.00
#
_symmetry.space_group_name_H-M   'P 1'
#
loop_
_entity.id
_entity.type
_entity.pdbx_description
1 polymer ?
#
loop_
_entity_poly.entity_id
_entity_poly.type
_entity_poly.pdbx_seq_one_letter_code
_entity_poly.pdbx_strand_id
1 'polypeptide(L)'
;MKLSKRITACALSAIMAASVLTACNSSTTSGGNTSTTQSGTTSGTNESGTTESGTTGGDTSTTGGEIIEAPTNGDTLKWLGYYDLNTDDKEIVDKFEDAGYKVEFLSTTSTEYFTRLAQLVASSDSPDMVRYEWQSYPHGVANNLYTSLDSYIDFDSETWSGIKNMIESFNYGGKHYYVPYRVNAGVVLIYSQTALEEEGIKEDPLELYQDGNWTWNTWKDIMIEWCNLGDDYYGIMPTGFVAMPFIVSTGTKMIDVDGENKQIINNM
;
A
#
# COMPACT_ATOMS: atom_id res chain seq x y z
N MET A 1 -36.29 -0.24 -37.79
CA MET A 1 -34.90 -0.77 -37.92
C MET A 1 -34.10 -0.48 -36.65
N LYS A 2 -34.21 -1.27 -35.58
CA LYS A 2 -33.31 -1.18 -34.41
C LYS A 2 -33.26 -2.52 -33.65
N LEU A 3 -32.80 -3.58 -34.33
CA LEU A 3 -32.56 -4.88 -33.69
C LEU A 3 -31.21 -5.50 -34.11
N SER A 4 -30.19 -4.66 -34.35
CA SER A 4 -28.88 -5.14 -34.82
C SER A 4 -27.66 -4.52 -34.12
N LYS A 5 -27.80 -3.95 -32.92
CA LYS A 5 -26.66 -3.32 -32.20
C LYS A 5 -26.31 -3.92 -30.82
N ARG A 6 -26.83 -5.10 -30.47
CA ARG A 6 -26.60 -5.71 -29.14
C ARG A 6 -25.60 -6.88 -29.08
N ILE A 7 -24.70 -7.07 -30.06
CA ILE A 7 -23.81 -8.25 -30.06
C ILE A 7 -22.28 -7.93 -30.02
N THR A 8 -21.83 -6.67 -30.04
CA THR A 8 -20.39 -6.39 -30.25
C THR A 8 -19.58 -6.01 -29.00
N ALA A 9 -19.94 -6.44 -27.78
CA ALA A 9 -19.19 -6.07 -26.57
C ALA A 9 -18.76 -7.22 -25.64
N CYS A 10 -18.99 -8.49 -26.01
CA CYS A 10 -18.66 -9.63 -25.14
C CYS A 10 -17.57 -10.59 -25.68
N ALA A 11 -16.79 -10.19 -26.69
CA ALA A 11 -15.86 -11.11 -27.37
C ALA A 11 -14.36 -10.75 -27.26
N LEU A 12 -13.93 -9.88 -26.34
CA LEU A 12 -12.51 -9.50 -26.20
C LEU A 12 -11.85 -9.79 -24.83
N SER A 13 -12.52 -10.48 -23.92
CA SER A 13 -11.99 -10.78 -22.57
C SER A 13 -11.57 -12.25 -22.36
N ALA A 14 -11.48 -13.06 -23.42
CA ALA A 14 -11.29 -14.52 -23.29
C ALA A 14 -9.99 -15.11 -23.89
N ILE A 15 -8.94 -14.32 -24.17
CA ILE A 15 -7.72 -14.85 -24.84
C ILE A 15 -6.39 -14.63 -24.08
N MET A 16 -6.36 -14.01 -22.89
CA MET A 16 -5.11 -13.85 -22.11
C MET A 16 -4.97 -14.83 -20.93
N ALA A 17 -5.25 -16.12 -21.14
CA ALA A 17 -5.11 -17.15 -20.09
C ALA A 17 -4.39 -18.43 -20.55
N ALA A 18 -3.63 -18.40 -21.65
CA ALA A 18 -2.99 -19.62 -22.16
C ALA A 18 -1.61 -19.37 -22.78
N SER A 19 -0.61 -19.00 -21.97
CA SER A 19 0.80 -19.18 -22.36
C SER A 19 1.82 -18.94 -21.23
N VAL A 20 1.73 -19.64 -20.09
CA VAL A 20 2.95 -19.83 -19.25
C VAL A 20 2.91 -21.17 -18.49
N LEU A 21 2.96 -22.28 -19.22
CA LEU A 21 3.36 -23.58 -18.63
C LEU A 21 4.29 -24.29 -19.61
N THR A 22 5.59 -23.97 -19.51
CA THR A 22 6.64 -24.92 -19.87
C THR A 22 7.59 -25.02 -18.69
N ALA A 23 7.37 -26.08 -17.92
CA ALA A 23 8.27 -26.59 -16.92
C ALA A 23 9.57 -27.11 -17.56
N CYS A 24 10.69 -26.95 -16.87
CA CYS A 24 11.72 -27.98 -16.83
C CYS A 24 12.09 -28.25 -15.38
N ASN A 25 12.05 -29.55 -15.09
CA ASN A 25 12.02 -30.23 -13.80
C ASN A 25 13.41 -30.73 -13.38
N SER A 26 13.66 -30.78 -12.07
CA SER A 26 14.39 -31.84 -11.32
C SER A 26 14.51 -31.38 -9.86
N SER A 27 14.30 -32.17 -8.79
CA SER A 27 14.07 -33.60 -8.60
C SER A 27 13.65 -33.85 -7.12
N THR A 28 12.64 -34.72 -6.90
CA THR A 28 12.40 -35.65 -5.75
C THR A 28 12.82 -35.25 -4.32
N THR A 29 11.91 -35.26 -3.32
CA THR A 29 11.60 -36.46 -2.50
C THR A 29 10.31 -36.27 -1.66
N SER A 30 9.57 -37.39 -1.50
CA SER A 30 8.29 -37.62 -0.82
C SER A 30 8.21 -37.30 0.69
N GLY A 31 7.00 -37.00 1.16
CA GLY A 31 6.55 -37.26 2.53
C GLY A 31 5.22 -36.57 2.84
N GLY A 32 4.10 -37.30 2.81
CA GLY A 32 2.77 -36.76 3.15
C GLY A 32 2.41 -36.89 4.63
N ASN A 33 1.51 -36.03 5.13
CA ASN A 33 0.23 -36.44 5.73
C ASN A 33 -0.70 -35.24 6.06
N THR A 34 -1.90 -35.29 5.48
CA THR A 34 -3.28 -35.00 5.95
C THR A 34 -3.57 -34.12 7.19
N SER A 35 -4.30 -33.01 6.91
CA SER A 35 -5.44 -32.36 7.61
C SER A 35 -5.33 -31.86 9.06
N THR A 36 -5.69 -30.58 9.29
CA THR A 36 -7.04 -30.17 9.76
C THR A 36 -7.20 -28.64 9.76
N THR A 37 -8.39 -28.21 9.36
CA THR A 37 -8.93 -26.84 9.33
C THR A 37 -9.24 -26.33 10.73
N GLN A 38 -8.93 -25.06 11.02
CA GLN A 38 -9.72 -24.29 11.97
C GLN A 38 -9.70 -22.79 11.64
N SER A 39 -10.87 -22.27 11.26
CA SER A 39 -11.18 -20.85 11.13
C SER A 39 -11.10 -20.14 12.48
N GLY A 40 -10.61 -18.90 12.46
CA GLY A 40 -10.67 -17.98 13.58
C GLY A 40 -10.72 -16.54 13.07
N THR A 41 -11.92 -16.07 12.76
CA THR A 41 -12.24 -14.66 12.50
C THR A 41 -12.00 -13.85 13.78
N THR A 42 -11.22 -12.78 13.70
CA THR A 42 -11.25 -11.72 14.72
C THR A 42 -11.18 -10.35 14.05
N SER A 43 -12.33 -9.69 13.97
CA SER A 43 -12.46 -8.26 13.68
C SER A 43 -11.88 -7.46 14.84
N GLY A 44 -11.03 -6.49 14.53
CA GLY A 44 -10.56 -5.48 15.47
C GLY A 44 -10.46 -4.13 14.76
N THR A 45 -11.55 -3.39 14.80
CA THR A 45 -11.61 -1.95 14.51
C THR A 45 -10.69 -1.23 15.47
N ASN A 46 -9.85 -0.30 15.01
CA ASN A 46 -9.30 0.72 15.89
C ASN A 46 -9.18 2.06 15.17
N GLU A 47 -9.89 3.02 15.77
CA GLU A 47 -9.95 4.43 15.44
C GLU A 47 -8.59 5.11 15.66
N SER A 48 -8.38 6.13 14.83
CA SER A 48 -7.27 7.07 14.89
C SER A 48 -7.43 8.00 16.11
N GLY A 49 -6.44 8.01 16.99
CA GLY A 49 -6.34 8.94 18.12
C GLY A 49 -5.00 9.66 18.08
N THR A 50 -5.04 10.94 17.73
CA THR A 50 -3.91 11.88 17.78
C THR A 50 -3.51 12.12 19.24
N THR A 51 -2.23 11.98 19.58
CA THR A 51 -1.69 12.55 20.83
C THR A 51 -0.26 13.03 20.64
N GLU A 52 -0.07 14.33 20.82
CA GLU A 52 1.23 14.96 21.05
C GLU A 52 1.75 14.61 22.45
N SER A 53 3.06 14.34 22.58
CA SER A 53 3.85 14.81 23.73
C SER A 53 5.34 14.58 23.57
N GLY A 54 6.09 15.69 23.64
CA GLY A 54 7.01 15.95 24.75
C GLY A 54 8.21 15.03 24.94
N THR A 55 9.39 15.54 24.58
CA THR A 55 10.71 15.04 24.93
C THR A 55 10.85 14.74 26.43
N THR A 56 11.36 13.56 26.80
CA THR A 56 12.31 13.41 27.91
C THR A 56 13.17 12.18 27.69
N GLY A 57 14.50 12.34 27.79
CA GLY A 57 15.48 11.28 27.62
C GLY A 57 15.39 10.20 28.71
N GLY A 58 15.64 8.96 28.31
CA GLY A 58 15.69 7.78 29.16
C GLY A 58 16.40 6.64 28.45
N ASP A 59 17.66 6.46 28.79
CA ASP A 59 18.54 5.35 28.42
C ASP A 59 17.84 3.99 28.63
N THR A 60 17.67 3.20 27.55
CA THR A 60 17.07 1.86 27.62
C THR A 60 17.83 0.87 26.74
N SER A 61 18.60 0.02 27.43
CA SER A 61 18.98 -1.37 27.13
C SER A 61 18.79 -1.84 25.68
N THR A 62 19.86 -1.73 24.91
CA THR A 62 20.04 -2.26 23.56
C THR A 62 19.95 -3.79 23.54
N THR A 63 18.94 -4.31 22.84
CA THR A 63 18.97 -5.68 22.26
C THR A 63 18.98 -5.62 20.73
N GLY A 64 19.51 -4.52 20.16
CA GLY A 64 19.77 -4.33 18.73
C GLY A 64 21.28 -4.33 18.43
N GLY A 65 21.67 -4.49 17.17
CA GLY A 65 23.07 -4.31 16.77
C GLY A 65 23.59 -2.90 17.11
N GLU A 66 24.90 -2.71 17.05
CA GLU A 66 25.50 -1.38 17.19
C GLU A 66 24.99 -0.48 16.04
N ILE A 67 24.19 0.53 16.37
CA ILE A 67 23.70 1.51 15.41
C ILE A 67 24.87 2.36 14.94
N ILE A 68 25.03 2.48 13.62
CA ILE A 68 26.09 3.27 13.01
C ILE A 68 25.53 4.58 12.45
N GLU A 69 26.37 5.60 12.42
CA GLU A 69 26.06 6.84 11.71
C GLU A 69 25.95 6.59 10.20
N ALA A 70 24.97 7.24 9.56
CA ALA A 70 24.81 7.19 8.12
C ALA A 70 26.02 7.84 7.42
N PRO A 71 26.52 7.27 6.30
CA PRO A 71 27.60 7.90 5.54
C PRO A 71 27.18 9.29 5.04
N THR A 72 28.04 10.30 5.23
CA THR A 72 27.77 11.67 4.77
C THR A 72 28.24 11.89 3.33
N ASN A 73 27.37 12.48 2.51
CA ASN A 73 27.66 12.92 1.14
C ASN A 73 27.82 14.45 1.03
N GLY A 74 27.98 15.15 2.17
CA GLY A 74 27.98 16.61 2.28
C GLY A 74 26.78 17.15 3.04
N ASP A 75 26.46 18.43 2.80
CA ASP A 75 25.35 19.16 3.43
C ASP A 75 24.05 19.13 2.59
N THR A 76 24.00 18.32 1.54
CA THR A 76 22.86 18.25 0.61
C THR A 76 22.32 16.82 0.55
N LEU A 77 21.03 16.66 0.81
CA LEU A 77 20.26 15.43 0.71
C LEU A 77 19.48 15.41 -0.60
N LYS A 78 19.69 14.40 -1.43
CA LYS A 78 18.99 14.20 -2.70
C LYS A 78 17.67 13.46 -2.50
N TRP A 79 16.57 14.08 -2.87
CA TRP A 79 15.21 13.55 -2.81
C TRP A 79 14.69 13.18 -4.20
N LEU A 80 14.40 11.89 -4.45
CA LEU A 80 13.75 11.43 -5.68
C LEU A 80 12.23 11.26 -5.49
N GLY A 81 11.44 12.06 -6.21
CA GLY A 81 9.98 12.03 -6.10
C GLY A 81 9.22 12.67 -7.26
N TYR A 82 7.88 12.69 -7.14
CA TYR A 82 6.97 13.35 -8.10
C TYR A 82 6.57 14.75 -7.67
N TYR A 83 7.01 15.15 -6.47
CA TYR A 83 6.67 16.37 -5.79
C TYR A 83 7.91 16.86 -5.05
N ASP A 84 7.98 18.17 -4.84
CA ASP A 84 9.15 18.83 -4.26
C ASP A 84 8.89 19.07 -2.77
N LEU A 85 9.62 18.38 -1.89
CA LEU A 85 9.47 18.56 -0.45
C LEU A 85 9.67 20.02 -0.01
N ASN A 86 10.50 20.79 -0.73
CA ASN A 86 10.74 22.20 -0.42
C ASN A 86 9.48 23.06 -0.55
N THR A 87 8.53 22.66 -1.40
CA THR A 87 7.26 23.38 -1.59
C THR A 87 6.06 22.65 -1.01
N ASP A 88 6.07 21.31 -1.01
CA ASP A 88 4.90 20.48 -0.72
C ASP A 88 4.88 19.94 0.72
N ASP A 89 6.03 19.87 1.41
CA ASP A 89 6.11 19.41 2.81
C ASP A 89 7.24 20.11 3.58
N LYS A 90 7.07 21.43 3.77
CA LYS A 90 8.09 22.29 4.39
C LYS A 90 8.46 21.87 5.81
N GLU A 91 7.54 21.26 6.57
CA GLU A 91 7.83 20.80 7.94
C GLU A 91 8.93 19.72 7.96
N ILE A 92 8.93 18.82 6.98
CA ILE A 92 9.98 17.80 6.85
C ILE A 92 11.31 18.47 6.47
N VAL A 93 11.29 19.42 5.55
CA VAL A 93 12.49 20.13 5.11
C VAL A 93 13.10 20.96 6.23
N ASP A 94 12.29 21.65 7.03
CA ASP A 94 12.76 22.45 8.16
C ASP A 94 13.52 21.59 9.18
N LYS A 95 13.10 20.34 9.41
CA LYS A 95 13.84 19.40 10.28
C LYS A 95 15.22 19.06 9.73
N PHE A 96 15.36 18.94 8.41
CA PHE A 96 16.67 18.72 7.77
C PHE A 96 17.53 19.99 7.80
N GLU A 97 16.93 21.16 7.58
CA GLU A 97 17.62 22.46 7.66
C GLU A 97 18.15 22.73 9.07
N ASP A 98 17.37 22.45 10.11
CA ASP A 98 17.77 22.56 11.52
C ASP A 98 18.95 21.63 11.85
N ALA A 99 19.04 20.48 11.17
CA ALA A 99 20.17 19.54 11.25
C ALA A 99 21.35 19.95 10.35
N GLY A 100 21.26 21.06 9.62
CA GLY A 100 22.32 21.60 8.76
C GLY A 100 22.33 21.07 7.33
N TYR A 101 21.25 20.44 6.87
CA TYR A 101 21.13 19.88 5.53
C TYR A 101 20.23 20.73 4.62
N LYS A 102 20.48 20.66 3.32
CA LYS A 102 19.61 21.19 2.25
C LYS A 102 18.99 20.03 1.48
N VAL A 103 17.76 20.18 0.99
CA VAL A 103 17.11 19.14 0.20
C VAL A 103 17.13 19.50 -1.29
N GLU A 104 17.84 18.71 -2.10
CA GLU A 104 17.84 18.81 -3.56
C GLU A 104 16.73 17.92 -4.15
N PHE A 105 15.82 18.51 -4.92
CA PHE A 105 14.76 17.76 -5.57
C PHE A 105 15.19 17.18 -6.92
N LEU A 106 15.18 15.85 -7.01
CA LEU A 106 15.29 15.08 -8.23
C LEU A 106 13.90 14.67 -8.73
N SER A 107 13.37 15.41 -9.70
CA SER A 107 12.03 15.16 -10.25
C SER A 107 11.97 13.90 -11.14
N THR A 108 10.85 13.18 -11.04
CA THR A 108 10.50 12.03 -11.88
C THR A 108 8.97 11.89 -12.02
N THR A 109 8.51 10.85 -12.72
CA THR A 109 7.08 10.55 -12.91
C THR A 109 6.75 9.13 -12.46
N SER A 110 5.45 8.85 -12.25
CA SER A 110 4.95 7.51 -11.90
C SER A 110 5.48 6.40 -12.78
N THR A 111 5.62 6.68 -14.07
CA THR A 111 6.02 5.69 -15.06
C THR A 111 7.54 5.46 -15.06
N GLU A 112 8.32 6.52 -14.85
CA GLU A 112 9.78 6.49 -15.02
C GLU A 112 10.56 6.28 -13.72
N TYR A 113 9.88 6.23 -12.57
CA TYR A 113 10.54 6.22 -11.26
C TYR A 113 11.57 5.12 -11.09
N PHE A 114 11.19 3.85 -11.31
CA PHE A 114 12.11 2.73 -11.09
C PHE A 114 13.25 2.74 -12.10
N THR A 115 12.97 3.12 -13.35
CA THR A 115 14.00 3.30 -14.39
C THR A 115 15.02 4.35 -13.97
N ARG A 116 14.55 5.53 -13.53
CA ARG A 116 15.42 6.63 -13.11
C ARG A 116 16.20 6.29 -11.83
N LEU A 117 15.56 5.67 -10.83
CA LEU A 117 16.23 5.24 -9.62
C LEU A 117 17.35 4.24 -9.93
N ALA A 118 17.07 3.24 -10.75
CA ALA A 118 18.08 2.26 -11.16
C ALA A 118 19.26 2.90 -11.92
N GLN A 119 18.99 3.89 -12.78
CA GLN A 119 20.03 4.64 -13.48
C GLN A 119 20.94 5.41 -12.52
N LEU A 120 20.35 6.15 -11.56
CA LEU A 120 21.09 6.92 -10.55
C LEU A 120 21.97 6.02 -9.67
N VAL A 121 21.42 4.89 -9.21
CA VAL A 121 22.16 3.88 -8.44
C VAL A 121 23.33 3.32 -9.26
N ALA A 122 23.08 2.93 -10.52
CA ALA A 122 24.11 2.37 -11.39
C ALA A 122 25.23 3.37 -11.74
N SER A 123 24.92 4.67 -11.80
CA SER A 123 25.90 5.73 -12.07
C SER A 123 26.65 6.23 -10.82
N SER A 124 26.47 5.58 -9.66
CA SER A 124 27.02 6.05 -8.37
C SER A 124 26.58 7.47 -8.00
N ASP A 125 25.38 7.87 -8.46
CA ASP A 125 24.72 9.14 -8.15
C ASP A 125 23.38 8.89 -7.44
N SER A 126 23.37 7.90 -6.54
CA SER A 126 22.18 7.45 -5.83
C SER A 126 21.57 8.61 -5.03
N PRO A 127 20.22 8.75 -5.00
CA PRO A 127 19.57 9.64 -4.06
C PRO A 127 19.76 9.14 -2.61
N ASP A 128 19.73 10.07 -1.65
CA ASP A 128 19.76 9.77 -0.21
C ASP A 128 18.36 9.42 0.31
N MET A 129 17.33 10.05 -0.26
CA MET A 129 15.92 9.85 0.07
C MET A 129 15.10 9.60 -1.18
N VAL A 130 14.11 8.71 -1.06
CA VAL A 130 13.25 8.32 -2.17
C VAL A 130 11.82 8.17 -1.69
N ARG A 131 10.84 8.52 -2.53
CA ARG A 131 9.43 8.29 -2.17
C ARG A 131 9.12 6.79 -2.07
N TYR A 132 8.22 6.40 -1.18
CA TYR A 132 7.63 5.06 -1.21
C TYR A 132 6.84 4.84 -2.51
N GLU A 133 7.01 3.68 -3.14
CA GLU A 133 6.25 3.22 -4.29
C GLU A 133 5.52 1.91 -4.01
N TRP A 134 4.38 1.73 -4.68
CA TRP A 134 3.61 0.49 -4.54
C TRP A 134 4.36 -0.76 -5.04
N GLN A 135 5.29 -0.61 -6.00
CA GLN A 135 6.16 -1.71 -6.44
C GLN A 135 7.50 -1.76 -5.67
N SER A 136 7.69 -0.97 -4.61
CA SER A 136 8.90 -1.08 -3.78
C SER A 136 9.04 -2.49 -3.22
N TYR A 137 7.91 -3.13 -2.90
CA TYR A 137 7.85 -4.49 -2.37
C TYR A 137 7.12 -5.44 -3.33
N PRO A 138 7.71 -6.58 -3.71
CA PRO A 138 9.13 -6.93 -3.54
C PRO A 138 10.04 -6.29 -4.60
N HIS A 139 9.50 -5.67 -5.65
CA HIS A 139 10.29 -5.37 -6.86
C HIS A 139 11.49 -4.43 -6.60
N GLY A 140 11.31 -3.29 -5.96
CA GLY A 140 12.41 -2.37 -5.67
C GLY A 140 13.48 -2.98 -4.76
N VAL A 141 13.05 -3.64 -3.67
CA VAL A 141 13.96 -4.31 -2.72
C VAL A 141 14.70 -5.48 -3.38
N ALA A 142 14.01 -6.32 -4.14
CA ALA A 142 14.60 -7.49 -4.82
C ALA A 142 15.62 -7.08 -5.91
N ASN A 143 15.51 -5.87 -6.45
CA ASN A 143 16.47 -5.31 -7.40
C ASN A 143 17.58 -4.48 -6.73
N ASN A 144 17.72 -4.55 -5.40
CA ASN A 144 18.73 -3.83 -4.61
C ASN A 144 18.71 -2.30 -4.82
N LEU A 145 17.51 -1.73 -5.03
CA LEU A 145 17.37 -0.28 -5.19
C LEU A 145 17.30 0.48 -3.86
N TYR A 146 17.21 -0.24 -2.74
CA TYR A 146 17.09 0.34 -1.39
C TYR A 146 18.09 -0.29 -0.43
N THR A 147 18.63 0.54 0.45
CA THR A 147 19.48 0.12 1.57
C THR A 147 18.62 -0.26 2.76
N SER A 148 18.96 -1.34 3.47
CA SER A 148 18.29 -1.66 4.73
C SER A 148 18.66 -0.65 5.80
N LEU A 149 17.67 -0.28 6.60
CA LEU A 149 17.76 0.74 7.64
C LEU A 149 18.18 0.15 9.00
N ASP A 150 18.26 -1.19 9.10
CA ASP A 150 18.50 -1.90 10.37
C ASP A 150 19.83 -1.54 11.04
N SER A 151 20.83 -1.12 10.26
CA SER A 151 22.11 -0.64 10.80
C SER A 151 22.07 0.80 11.32
N TYR A 152 21.06 1.57 10.92
CA TYR A 152 20.96 3.01 11.17
C TYR A 152 19.83 3.37 12.14
N ILE A 153 18.84 2.48 12.30
CA ILE A 153 17.66 2.71 13.12
C ILE A 153 17.44 1.53 14.05
N ASP A 154 17.39 1.80 15.36
CA ASP A 154 16.93 0.83 16.34
C ASP A 154 15.40 0.79 16.36
N PHE A 155 14.84 -0.11 15.55
CA PHE A 155 13.39 -0.33 15.44
C PHE A 155 12.77 -0.97 16.69
N ASP A 156 13.55 -1.39 17.68
CA ASP A 156 13.06 -1.91 18.96
C ASP A 156 13.05 -0.84 20.06
N SER A 157 13.55 0.37 19.77
CA SER A 157 13.50 1.49 20.70
C SER A 157 12.06 1.98 20.95
N GLU A 158 11.84 2.56 22.14
CA GLU A 158 10.54 3.09 22.56
C GLU A 158 9.95 4.10 21.58
N THR A 159 10.79 4.83 20.83
CA THR A 159 10.39 5.75 19.77
C THR A 159 9.44 5.12 18.75
N TRP A 160 9.62 3.84 18.45
CA TRP A 160 8.87 3.13 17.40
C TRP A 160 7.79 2.18 17.94
N SER A 161 7.67 2.03 19.26
CA SER A 161 6.77 1.05 19.88
C SER A 161 5.32 1.22 19.41
N GLY A 162 4.86 2.47 19.28
CA GLY A 162 3.52 2.83 18.82
C GLY A 162 3.21 2.48 17.36
N ILE A 163 4.21 2.32 16.49
CA ILE A 163 4.04 1.98 15.07
C ILE A 163 4.74 0.68 14.66
N LYS A 164 5.25 -0.09 15.62
CA LYS A 164 6.04 -1.31 15.39
C LYS A 164 5.35 -2.27 14.44
N ASN A 165 4.08 -2.59 14.69
CA ASN A 165 3.30 -3.48 13.82
C ASN A 165 3.21 -2.99 12.37
N MET A 166 3.16 -1.68 12.15
CA MET A 166 3.16 -1.10 10.81
C MET A 166 4.53 -1.22 10.15
N ILE A 167 5.61 -0.92 10.87
CA ILE A 167 6.97 -1.10 10.37
C ILE A 167 7.21 -2.57 9.96
N GLU A 168 6.84 -3.51 10.82
CA GLU A 168 6.99 -4.95 10.56
C GLU A 168 6.14 -5.41 9.36
N SER A 169 5.03 -4.74 9.04
CA SER A 169 4.23 -5.04 7.84
C SER A 169 4.97 -4.74 6.52
N PHE A 170 6.04 -3.92 6.58
CA PHE A 170 6.95 -3.65 5.46
C PHE A 170 8.25 -4.48 5.53
N ASN A 171 8.37 -5.40 6.49
CA ASN A 171 9.55 -6.26 6.58
C ASN A 171 9.69 -7.12 5.31
N TYR A 172 10.91 -7.18 4.76
CA TYR A 172 11.21 -8.04 3.64
C TYR A 172 12.50 -8.83 3.91
N GLY A 173 12.38 -10.16 3.97
CA GLY A 173 13.53 -11.02 4.20
C GLY A 173 14.21 -10.80 5.56
N GLY A 174 13.45 -10.37 6.58
CA GLY A 174 13.97 -10.09 7.92
C GLY A 174 14.65 -8.73 8.05
N LYS A 175 14.42 -7.81 7.10
CA LYS A 175 15.05 -6.49 7.05
C LYS A 175 14.03 -5.38 6.79
N HIS A 176 14.35 -4.17 7.26
CA HIS A 176 13.52 -2.98 7.10
C HIS A 176 14.11 -2.01 6.07
N TYR A 177 13.28 -1.58 5.12
CA TYR A 177 13.68 -0.69 4.02
C TYR A 177 12.84 0.60 3.96
N TYR A 178 11.83 0.72 4.82
CA TYR A 178 10.90 1.83 4.84
C TYR A 178 10.47 2.15 6.27
N VAL A 179 10.41 3.44 6.58
CA VAL A 179 9.83 3.96 7.83
C VAL A 179 8.55 4.71 7.48
N PRO A 180 7.38 4.24 7.91
CA PRO A 180 6.14 4.98 7.76
C PRO A 180 6.21 6.29 8.55
N TYR A 181 6.03 7.42 7.87
CA TYR A 181 6.02 8.76 8.50
C TYR A 181 4.64 9.43 8.45
N ARG A 182 3.72 8.90 7.63
CA ARG A 182 2.33 9.35 7.55
C ARG A 182 1.43 8.19 7.14
N VAL A 183 0.25 8.11 7.75
CA VAL A 183 -0.79 7.12 7.42
C VAL A 183 -1.99 7.87 6.85
N ASN A 184 -2.37 7.56 5.62
CA ASN A 184 -3.53 8.14 4.97
C ASN A 184 -4.48 7.02 4.52
N ALA A 185 -5.79 7.32 4.46
CA ALA A 185 -6.75 6.41 3.87
C ALA A 185 -6.41 6.23 2.37
N GLY A 186 -6.03 5.01 1.98
CA GLY A 186 -5.57 4.73 0.62
C GLY A 186 -6.69 4.74 -0.43
N VAL A 187 -7.85 4.19 -0.09
CA VAL A 187 -9.05 4.22 -0.94
C VAL A 187 -10.26 4.55 -0.08
N VAL A 188 -11.07 5.49 -0.56
CA VAL A 188 -12.29 5.94 0.09
C VAL A 188 -13.47 5.86 -0.89
N LEU A 189 -14.66 5.62 -0.36
CA LEU A 189 -15.89 5.83 -1.12
C LEU A 189 -16.21 7.32 -1.10
N ILE A 190 -16.26 7.93 -2.28
CA ILE A 190 -16.69 9.33 -2.45
C ILE A 190 -18.10 9.28 -3.05
N TYR A 191 -19.02 10.02 -2.44
CA TYR A 191 -20.40 10.15 -2.91
C TYR A 191 -20.89 11.60 -2.77
N SER A 192 -21.97 11.94 -3.47
CA SER A 192 -22.62 13.24 -3.37
C SER A 192 -23.91 13.12 -2.56
N GLN A 193 -23.90 13.63 -1.33
CA GLN A 193 -25.09 13.69 -0.46
C GLN A 193 -26.24 14.42 -1.17
N THR A 194 -25.95 15.59 -1.74
CA THR A 194 -26.94 16.40 -2.48
C THR A 194 -27.57 15.63 -3.63
N ALA A 195 -26.79 14.83 -4.37
CA ALA A 195 -27.34 14.06 -5.47
C ALA A 195 -28.29 12.95 -4.99
N LEU A 196 -27.97 12.29 -3.87
CA LEU A 196 -28.86 11.30 -3.26
C LEU A 196 -30.17 11.96 -2.80
N GLU A 197 -30.07 13.11 -2.11
CA GLU A 197 -31.23 13.87 -1.63
C GLU A 197 -32.14 14.37 -2.76
N GLU A 198 -31.57 14.95 -3.82
CA GLU A 198 -32.31 15.49 -4.97
C GLU A 198 -33.10 14.41 -5.72
N GLU A 199 -32.56 13.19 -5.78
CA GLU A 199 -33.19 12.04 -6.40
C GLU A 199 -34.09 11.23 -5.44
N GLY A 200 -34.19 11.66 -4.19
CA GLY A 200 -35.08 11.08 -3.18
C GLY A 200 -34.58 9.77 -2.56
N ILE A 201 -33.29 9.45 -2.70
CA ILE A 201 -32.64 8.34 -2.00
C ILE A 201 -32.48 8.73 -0.52
N LYS A 202 -33.04 7.92 0.38
CA LYS A 202 -33.17 8.30 1.80
C LYS A 202 -32.01 7.84 2.66
N GLU A 203 -31.40 6.72 2.30
CA GLU A 203 -30.29 6.15 3.04
C GLU A 203 -28.99 6.91 2.73
N ASP A 204 -28.47 7.63 3.72
CA ASP A 204 -27.17 8.29 3.63
C ASP A 204 -26.03 7.31 4.02
N PRO A 205 -25.02 7.11 3.14
CA PRO A 205 -23.87 6.26 3.44
C PRO A 205 -23.09 6.62 4.72
N LEU A 206 -22.94 7.90 5.06
CA LEU A 206 -22.20 8.33 6.25
C LEU A 206 -22.99 8.07 7.52
N GLU A 207 -24.30 8.33 7.53
CA GLU A 207 -25.20 7.97 8.65
C GLU A 207 -25.19 6.46 8.88
N LEU A 208 -25.35 5.66 7.82
CA LEU A 208 -25.26 4.21 7.92
C LEU A 208 -23.92 3.73 8.49
N TYR A 209 -22.82 4.40 8.16
CA TYR A 209 -21.50 4.09 8.70
C TYR A 209 -21.41 4.42 10.19
N GLN A 210 -21.87 5.60 10.60
CA GLN A 210 -21.88 6.03 12.00
C GLN A 210 -22.76 5.13 12.88
N ASP A 211 -23.86 4.62 12.32
CA ASP A 211 -24.79 3.72 13.00
C ASP A 211 -24.33 2.24 12.98
N GLY A 212 -23.19 1.93 12.35
CA GLY A 212 -22.68 0.56 12.24
C GLY A 212 -23.48 -0.34 11.28
N ASN A 213 -24.34 0.26 10.44
CA ASN A 213 -25.18 -0.43 9.46
C ASN A 213 -24.56 -0.43 8.05
N TRP A 214 -23.40 0.21 7.86
CA TRP A 214 -22.71 0.24 6.57
C TRP A 214 -22.12 -1.12 6.20
N THR A 215 -22.82 -1.82 5.30
CA THR A 215 -22.44 -3.13 4.79
C THR A 215 -22.44 -3.14 3.26
N TRP A 216 -21.86 -4.19 2.67
CA TRP A 216 -21.97 -4.40 1.23
C TRP A 216 -23.42 -4.51 0.74
N ASN A 217 -24.33 -5.02 1.57
CA ASN A 217 -25.75 -5.12 1.20
C ASN A 217 -26.42 -3.75 1.18
N THR A 218 -26.25 -2.95 2.24
CA THR A 218 -26.83 -1.59 2.28
C THR A 218 -26.27 -0.71 1.16
N TRP A 219 -24.97 -0.81 0.88
CA TRP A 219 -24.37 -0.11 -0.25
C TRP A 219 -24.95 -0.58 -1.59
N LYS A 220 -25.10 -1.89 -1.79
CA LYS A 220 -25.70 -2.46 -2.99
C LYS A 220 -27.14 -2.01 -3.18
N ASP A 221 -27.92 -1.95 -2.12
CA ASP A 221 -29.33 -1.55 -2.18
C ASP A 221 -29.45 -0.08 -2.63
N ILE A 222 -28.65 0.82 -2.06
CA ILE A 222 -28.54 2.23 -2.49
C ILE A 222 -28.16 2.31 -3.97
N MET A 223 -27.15 1.55 -4.40
CA MET A 223 -26.72 1.54 -5.80
C MET A 223 -27.82 1.03 -6.75
N ILE A 224 -28.59 0.03 -6.33
CA ILE A 224 -29.72 -0.49 -7.13
C ILE A 224 -30.82 0.56 -7.25
N GLU A 225 -31.17 1.23 -6.16
CA GLU A 225 -32.16 2.31 -6.18
C GLU A 225 -31.72 3.44 -7.11
N TRP A 226 -30.47 3.88 -7.00
CA TRP A 226 -29.86 4.85 -7.90
C TRP A 226 -29.93 4.42 -9.37
N CYS A 227 -29.50 3.21 -9.70
CA CYS A 227 -29.53 2.70 -11.08
C CYS A 227 -30.95 2.58 -11.65
N ASN A 228 -31.97 2.41 -10.79
CA ASN A 228 -33.36 2.28 -11.23
C ASN A 228 -33.99 3.63 -11.64
N LEU A 229 -33.34 4.76 -11.36
CA LEU A 229 -33.80 6.09 -11.78
C LEU A 229 -33.71 6.27 -13.31
N GLY A 230 -32.79 5.59 -13.98
CA GLY A 230 -32.70 5.58 -15.44
C GLY A 230 -31.35 5.12 -16.00
N ASP A 231 -31.28 5.01 -17.33
CA ASP A 231 -30.11 4.50 -18.05
C ASP A 231 -28.83 5.35 -17.85
N ASP A 232 -28.97 6.61 -17.43
CA ASP A 232 -27.86 7.54 -17.19
C ASP A 232 -27.34 7.51 -15.73
N TYR A 233 -27.95 6.69 -14.86
CA TYR A 233 -27.59 6.58 -13.44
C TYR A 233 -26.70 5.36 -13.20
N TYR A 234 -25.40 5.61 -12.98
CA TYR A 234 -24.40 4.56 -12.72
C TYR A 234 -24.11 4.48 -11.22
N GLY A 235 -24.30 3.29 -10.61
CA GLY A 235 -24.12 3.10 -9.16
C GLY A 235 -22.66 3.09 -8.68
N ILE A 236 -21.71 2.75 -9.55
CA ILE A 236 -20.27 2.83 -9.24
C ILE A 236 -19.50 3.25 -10.49
N MET A 237 -18.56 4.17 -10.33
CA MET A 237 -17.58 4.50 -11.36
C MET A 237 -16.28 3.74 -11.05
N PRO A 238 -16.00 2.62 -11.72
CA PRO A 238 -14.80 1.89 -11.43
C PRO A 238 -13.56 2.64 -11.95
N THR A 239 -12.62 2.96 -11.08
CA THR A 239 -11.23 3.26 -11.45
C THR A 239 -10.42 1.95 -11.59
N GLY A 240 -9.22 2.03 -12.17
CA GLY A 240 -8.31 0.87 -12.26
C GLY A 240 -7.94 0.22 -10.91
N PHE A 241 -8.29 0.86 -9.79
CA PHE A 241 -7.97 0.42 -8.42
C PHE A 241 -9.14 -0.22 -7.67
N VAL A 242 -10.32 -0.37 -8.26
CA VAL A 242 -11.55 -0.76 -7.54
C VAL A 242 -11.49 -2.18 -6.98
N ALA A 243 -10.86 -3.13 -7.66
CA ALA A 243 -10.89 -4.53 -7.26
C ALA A 243 -10.18 -4.78 -5.92
N MET A 244 -9.06 -4.09 -5.65
CA MET A 244 -8.24 -4.31 -4.46
C MET A 244 -8.99 -4.06 -3.15
N PRO A 245 -9.67 -2.91 -2.93
CA PRO A 245 -10.49 -2.65 -1.75
C PRO A 245 -11.52 -3.74 -1.46
N PHE A 246 -12.23 -4.23 -2.49
CA PHE A 246 -13.20 -5.30 -2.33
C PHE A 246 -12.53 -6.58 -1.82
N ILE A 247 -11.42 -6.97 -2.43
CA ILE A 247 -10.67 -8.17 -2.06
C ILE A 247 -10.17 -8.08 -0.63
N VAL A 248 -9.52 -6.98 -0.25
CA VAL A 248 -8.98 -6.83 1.12
C VAL A 248 -10.08 -6.81 2.17
N SER A 249 -11.28 -6.29 1.86
CA SER A 249 -12.41 -6.30 2.81
C SER A 249 -13.01 -7.68 3.05
N THR A 250 -12.67 -8.69 2.24
CA THR A 250 -13.01 -10.10 2.54
C THR A 250 -12.11 -10.71 3.62
N GLY A 251 -11.01 -10.04 3.99
CA GLY A 251 -9.98 -10.61 4.86
C GLY A 251 -9.10 -11.67 4.20
N THR A 252 -9.23 -11.87 2.88
CA THR A 252 -8.48 -12.88 2.12
C THR A 252 -7.54 -12.22 1.12
N LYS A 253 -6.28 -12.68 1.07
CA LYS A 253 -5.29 -12.24 0.07
C LYS A 253 -5.54 -12.98 -1.26
N MET A 254 -5.41 -12.31 -2.41
CA MET A 254 -5.50 -12.98 -3.73
C MET A 254 -4.44 -14.07 -3.92
N ILE A 255 -3.21 -13.76 -3.53
CA ILE A 255 -2.07 -14.68 -3.55
C ILE A 255 -1.47 -14.64 -2.16
N ASP A 256 -1.25 -15.81 -1.58
CA ASP A 256 -0.50 -15.97 -0.33
C ASP A 256 0.74 -16.82 -0.56
N VAL A 257 1.67 -16.79 0.40
CA VAL A 257 2.83 -17.66 0.39
C VAL A 257 2.84 -18.43 1.71
N ASP A 258 2.86 -19.74 1.62
CA ASP A 258 3.09 -20.60 2.78
C ASP A 258 4.48 -20.27 3.37
N GLY A 259 4.50 -19.69 4.57
CA GLY A 259 5.70 -19.15 5.20
C GLY A 259 6.82 -20.17 5.43
N GLU A 260 6.48 -21.45 5.57
CA GLU A 260 7.49 -22.52 5.77
C GLU A 260 7.99 -23.08 4.44
N ASN A 261 7.07 -23.43 3.52
CA ASN A 261 7.42 -24.12 2.29
C ASN A 261 7.63 -23.21 1.09
N LYS A 262 7.43 -21.89 1.26
CA LYS A 262 7.47 -20.85 0.22
C LYS A 262 6.59 -21.19 -0.99
N GLN A 263 5.53 -21.95 -0.77
CA GLN A 263 4.59 -22.35 -1.83
C GLN A 263 3.61 -21.21 -2.08
N ILE A 264 3.35 -20.92 -3.35
CA ILE A 264 2.34 -19.93 -3.76
C ILE A 264 0.96 -20.55 -3.55
N ILE A 265 0.15 -19.93 -2.71
CA ILE A 265 -1.26 -20.23 -2.51
C ILE A 265 -2.05 -19.25 -3.39
N ASN A 266 -2.81 -19.79 -4.34
CA ASN A 266 -3.70 -19.00 -5.18
C ASN A 266 -5.14 -19.07 -4.62
N ASN A 267 -5.67 -17.93 -4.17
CA ASN A 267 -7.03 -17.81 -3.63
C ASN A 267 -8.02 -17.22 -4.65
N MET A 268 -7.62 -17.09 -5.92
CA MET A 268 -8.52 -16.73 -7.03
C MET A 268 -9.43 -17.87 -7.44
#